data_AF-A0A948EIZ5-F1
#
_entry.id   AF-A0A948EIZ5-F1
#
_cell.length_a   1.000
_cell.length_b   1.000
_cell.length_c   1.000
_cell.angle_alpha   90.00
_cell.angle_beta   90.00
_cell.angle_gamma   90.00
#
_symmetry.space_group_name_H-M   'P 1'
#
loop_
_entity.id
_entity.type
_entity.pdbx_description
1 polymer ?
#
loop_
_entity_poly.entity_id
_entity_poly.type
_entity_poly.pdbx_seq_one_letter_code
_entity_poly.pdbx_strand_id
1 'polypeptide(L)'
;MEMLKPFSELKEPDLRQKLFCPRTIEDNYASAKEICLDPNVPEEIKSHFATALNLVAYSWFYYPFNTTAQLMSYITVEKSLQYIFNNDKATFKELLSRAVKNGLINESGFSHRQVEENPNPYLGVELAVSDDMDYAEALKEILPSLRNQIAHGETTLHPHGYIAVKISAELINQLFSNSAKQRP
;
A
#
# COMPACT_ATOMS: atom_id res chain seq x y z
N MET A 1 9.55 -11.27 -20.13
CA MET A 1 8.16 -11.50 -20.57
C MET A 1 7.57 -12.50 -19.60
N GLU A 2 6.47 -12.17 -18.93
CA GLU A 2 5.79 -13.09 -18.02
C GLU A 2 5.09 -14.20 -18.81
N MET A 3 5.06 -15.40 -18.24
CA MET A 3 4.41 -16.58 -18.83
C MET A 3 3.57 -17.27 -17.77
N LEU A 4 2.45 -17.88 -18.17
CA LEU A 4 1.67 -18.71 -17.26
C LEU A 4 2.54 -19.88 -16.78
N LYS A 5 2.67 -20.01 -15.44
CA LYS A 5 3.42 -21.11 -14.84
C LYS A 5 2.82 -22.47 -15.23
N PRO A 6 3.66 -23.48 -15.55
CA PRO A 6 3.21 -24.86 -15.65
C PRO A 6 2.54 -25.31 -14.36
N PHE A 7 1.51 -26.17 -14.48
CA PHE A 7 0.76 -26.66 -13.33
C PHE A 7 1.65 -27.33 -12.26
N SER A 8 2.69 -28.06 -12.70
CA SER A 8 3.65 -28.73 -11.82
C SER A 8 4.51 -27.77 -10.98
N GLU A 9 4.62 -26.50 -11.37
CA GLU A 9 5.51 -25.50 -10.76
C GLU A 9 4.74 -24.43 -9.96
N LEU A 10 3.41 -24.55 -9.83
CA LEU A 10 2.59 -23.55 -9.15
C LEU A 10 2.95 -23.36 -7.67
N LYS A 11 3.48 -24.41 -7.02
CA LYS A 11 3.93 -24.38 -5.62
C LYS A 11 5.43 -24.14 -5.49
N GLU A 12 6.14 -24.01 -6.60
CA GLU A 12 7.55 -23.71 -6.57
C GLU A 12 7.76 -22.20 -6.45
N PRO A 13 8.78 -21.75 -5.72
CA PRO A 13 9.06 -20.33 -5.55
C PRO A 13 9.43 -19.69 -6.88
N ASP A 14 9.08 -18.42 -7.05
CA ASP A 14 9.57 -17.64 -8.18
C ASP A 14 11.10 -17.50 -8.07
N LEU A 15 11.83 -17.75 -9.15
CA LEU A 15 13.29 -17.67 -9.18
C LEU A 15 13.80 -16.30 -8.75
N ARG A 16 13.07 -15.23 -9.08
CA ARG A 16 13.42 -13.85 -8.71
C ARG A 16 13.41 -13.67 -7.20
N GLN A 17 12.51 -14.34 -6.51
CA GLN A 17 12.46 -14.24 -5.07
C GLN A 17 13.72 -14.84 -4.43
N LYS A 18 14.18 -16.01 -4.90
CA LYS A 18 15.47 -16.58 -4.45
C LYS A 18 16.67 -15.66 -4.69
N LEU A 19 16.63 -14.83 -5.73
CA LEU A 19 17.74 -13.95 -6.13
C LEU A 19 17.73 -12.60 -5.41
N PHE A 20 16.55 -11.99 -5.21
CA PHE A 20 16.43 -10.62 -4.70
C PHE A 20 16.05 -10.55 -3.22
N CYS A 21 15.44 -11.59 -2.67
CA CYS A 21 15.00 -11.59 -1.27
C CYS A 21 14.99 -13.03 -0.75
N PRO A 22 16.05 -13.52 -0.09
CA PRO A 22 16.13 -14.89 0.42
C PRO A 22 15.19 -15.05 1.62
N ARG A 23 13.89 -15.04 1.35
CA ARG A 23 12.77 -15.23 2.26
C ARG A 23 12.11 -16.55 1.98
N THR A 24 11.46 -17.08 3.01
CA THR A 24 10.60 -18.24 2.93
C THR A 24 9.15 -17.83 2.64
N ILE A 25 8.28 -18.81 2.36
CA ILE A 25 6.86 -18.52 2.26
C ILE A 25 6.29 -18.03 3.59
N GLU A 26 6.82 -18.56 4.70
CA GLU A 26 6.46 -18.19 6.05
C GLU A 26 6.78 -16.71 6.32
N ASP A 27 7.92 -16.22 5.86
CA ASP A 27 8.30 -14.80 6.01
C ASP A 27 7.36 -13.88 5.21
N ASN A 28 6.98 -14.29 3.99
CA ASN A 28 6.02 -13.55 3.16
C ASN A 28 4.63 -13.52 3.81
N TYR A 29 4.17 -14.65 4.33
CA TYR A 29 2.90 -14.74 5.04
C TYR A 29 2.92 -13.92 6.35
N ALA A 30 4.00 -14.00 7.12
CA ALA A 30 4.18 -13.21 8.34
C ALA A 30 4.11 -11.70 8.03
N SER A 31 4.79 -11.26 6.97
CA SER A 31 4.75 -9.86 6.51
C SER A 31 3.33 -9.42 6.16
N ALA A 32 2.53 -10.27 5.51
CA ALA A 32 1.13 -9.97 5.23
C ALA A 32 0.27 -9.94 6.50
N LYS A 33 0.49 -10.89 7.42
CA LYS A 33 -0.29 -11.05 8.66
C LYS A 33 -0.08 -9.90 9.64
N GLU A 34 1.12 -9.31 9.66
CA GLU A 34 1.42 -8.14 10.51
C GLU A 34 0.64 -6.89 10.10
N ILE A 35 0.21 -6.79 8.85
CA ILE A 35 -0.53 -5.65 8.33
C ILE A 35 -2.01 -5.79 8.73
N CYS A 36 -2.44 -4.98 9.69
CA CYS A 36 -3.80 -4.99 10.21
C CYS A 36 -4.54 -3.67 9.92
N LEU A 37 -5.81 -3.77 9.56
CA LEU A 37 -6.73 -2.64 9.55
C LEU A 37 -7.46 -2.55 10.90
N ASP A 38 -7.73 -1.33 11.34
CA ASP A 38 -8.40 -1.06 12.61
C ASP A 38 -9.83 -1.63 12.65
N PRO A 39 -10.36 -2.00 13.83
CA PRO A 39 -11.74 -2.47 13.97
C PRO A 39 -12.79 -1.50 13.41
N ASN A 40 -12.51 -0.19 13.47
CA ASN A 40 -13.38 0.89 13.00
C ASN A 40 -13.49 0.99 11.47
N VAL A 41 -12.62 0.29 10.72
CA VAL A 41 -12.69 0.28 9.25
C VAL A 41 -13.91 -0.54 8.81
N PRO A 42 -14.74 -0.06 7.86
CA PRO A 42 -15.90 -0.79 7.35
C PRO A 42 -15.53 -2.15 6.74
N GLU A 43 -16.41 -3.14 6.89
CA GLU A 43 -16.16 -4.51 6.42
C GLU A 43 -15.95 -4.60 4.91
N GLU A 44 -16.62 -3.76 4.11
CA GLU A 44 -16.39 -3.73 2.66
C GLU A 44 -14.99 -3.26 2.28
N ILE A 45 -14.39 -2.35 3.07
CA ILE A 45 -13.02 -1.88 2.88
C ILE A 45 -12.04 -2.96 3.34
N LYS A 46 -12.28 -3.59 4.49
CA LYS A 46 -11.47 -4.72 4.98
C LYS A 46 -11.45 -5.88 3.99
N SER A 47 -12.62 -6.27 3.48
CA SER A 47 -12.75 -7.35 2.50
C SER A 47 -12.01 -7.03 1.20
N HIS A 48 -12.05 -5.78 0.73
CA HIS A 48 -11.31 -5.37 -0.46
C HIS A 48 -9.79 -5.40 -0.20
N PHE A 49 -9.35 -4.89 0.95
CA PHE A 49 -7.94 -4.84 1.36
C PHE A 49 -7.32 -6.23 1.55
N ALA A 50 -8.11 -7.20 2.02
CA ALA A 50 -7.67 -8.59 2.19
C ALA A 50 -7.14 -9.21 0.89
N THR A 51 -7.58 -8.74 -0.28
CA THR A 51 -7.01 -9.17 -1.57
C THR A 51 -5.55 -8.76 -1.70
N ALA A 52 -5.19 -7.53 -1.29
CA ALA A 52 -3.80 -7.08 -1.30
C ALA A 52 -2.92 -7.91 -0.34
N LEU A 53 -3.44 -8.24 0.85
CA LEU A 53 -2.73 -9.10 1.82
C LEU A 53 -2.46 -10.50 1.26
N ASN A 54 -3.46 -11.11 0.62
CA ASN A 54 -3.28 -12.40 -0.02
C ASN A 54 -2.25 -12.32 -1.17
N LEU A 55 -2.28 -11.27 -1.98
CA LEU A 55 -1.30 -11.07 -3.05
C LEU A 55 0.14 -10.94 -2.51
N VAL A 56 0.34 -10.30 -1.36
CA VAL A 56 1.64 -10.29 -0.67
C VAL A 56 2.07 -11.70 -0.26
N ALA A 57 1.18 -12.48 0.36
CA ALA A 57 1.51 -13.84 0.76
C ALA A 57 1.85 -14.73 -0.46
N TYR A 58 1.08 -14.62 -1.54
CA TYR A 58 1.27 -15.38 -2.77
C TYR A 58 2.41 -14.85 -3.65
N SER A 59 2.96 -13.66 -3.38
CA SER A 59 4.05 -13.09 -4.20
C SER A 59 5.33 -13.91 -4.15
N TRP A 60 5.47 -14.78 -3.14
CA TRP A 60 6.56 -15.76 -3.08
C TRP A 60 6.50 -16.77 -4.24
N PHE A 61 5.29 -17.21 -4.63
CA PHE A 61 5.12 -18.11 -5.77
C PHE A 61 5.14 -17.38 -7.12
N TYR A 62 4.77 -16.10 -7.15
CA TYR A 62 4.74 -15.32 -8.38
C TYR A 62 5.08 -13.86 -8.11
N TYR A 63 6.31 -13.48 -8.46
CA TYR A 63 6.90 -12.19 -8.10
C TYR A 63 6.08 -10.95 -8.52
N PRO A 64 5.41 -10.91 -9.69
CA PRO A 64 4.59 -9.76 -10.10
C PRO A 64 3.40 -9.46 -9.18
N PHE A 65 2.98 -10.41 -8.33
CA PHE A 65 1.95 -10.12 -7.33
C PHE A 65 2.38 -9.06 -6.31
N ASN A 66 3.68 -8.75 -6.16
CA ASN A 66 4.10 -7.58 -5.37
C ASN A 66 3.53 -6.28 -5.92
N THR A 67 3.65 -6.06 -7.24
CA THR A 67 3.12 -4.88 -7.92
C THR A 67 1.60 -4.89 -7.95
N THR A 68 0.97 -6.06 -8.13
CA THR A 68 -0.49 -6.18 -8.07
C THR A 68 -1.03 -5.91 -6.66
N ALA A 69 -0.33 -6.36 -5.61
CA ALA A 69 -0.70 -6.08 -4.22
C ALA A 69 -0.69 -4.58 -3.93
N GLN A 70 0.35 -3.87 -4.40
CA GLN A 70 0.46 -2.41 -4.30
C GLN A 70 -0.67 -1.70 -5.04
N LEU A 71 -1.00 -2.10 -6.27
CA LEU A 71 -2.13 -1.50 -6.99
C LEU A 71 -3.45 -1.71 -6.22
N MET A 72 -3.69 -2.93 -5.74
CA MET A 72 -4.90 -3.26 -4.98
C MET A 72 -4.99 -2.46 -3.68
N SER A 73 -3.86 -2.21 -2.99
CA SER A 73 -3.85 -1.39 -1.78
C SER A 73 -4.17 0.07 -2.09
N TYR A 74 -3.63 0.64 -3.18
CA TYR A 74 -3.96 2.01 -3.62
C TYR A 74 -5.43 2.16 -4.03
N ILE A 75 -6.00 1.19 -4.74
CA ILE A 75 -7.44 1.19 -5.04
C ILE A 75 -8.24 1.15 -3.75
N THR A 76 -7.79 0.40 -2.74
CA THR A 76 -8.48 0.35 -1.44
C THR A 76 -8.39 1.68 -0.69
N VAL A 77 -7.26 2.38 -0.75
CA VAL A 77 -7.10 3.73 -0.21
C VAL A 77 -8.08 4.69 -0.87
N GLU A 78 -8.16 4.69 -2.21
CA GLU A 78 -9.09 5.53 -2.96
C GLU A 78 -10.55 5.24 -2.59
N LYS A 79 -10.94 3.96 -2.49
CA LYS A 79 -12.28 3.56 -2.01
C LYS A 79 -12.55 4.03 -0.58
N SER A 80 -11.54 3.99 0.29
CA SER A 80 -11.66 4.45 1.68
C SER A 80 -11.88 5.96 1.76
N LEU A 81 -11.17 6.73 0.94
CA LEU A 81 -11.36 8.17 0.82
C LEU A 81 -12.76 8.50 0.29
N GLN A 82 -13.21 7.80 -0.75
CA GLN A 82 -14.57 7.95 -1.27
C GLN A 82 -15.61 7.66 -0.17
N TYR A 83 -15.44 6.58 0.59
CA TYR A 83 -16.32 6.25 1.71
C TYR A 83 -16.39 7.39 2.73
N ILE A 84 -15.24 7.92 3.17
CA ILE A 84 -15.17 9.03 4.15
C ILE A 84 -15.84 10.30 3.62
N PHE A 85 -15.72 10.58 2.34
CA PHE A 85 -16.29 11.77 1.70
C PHE A 85 -17.66 11.51 1.04
N ASN A 86 -18.43 10.54 1.54
CA ASN A 86 -19.80 10.24 1.08
C ASN A 86 -19.91 9.91 -0.42
N ASN A 87 -18.99 9.07 -0.93
CA ASN A 87 -18.88 8.65 -2.32
C ASN A 87 -18.72 9.82 -3.31
N ASP A 88 -17.97 10.84 -2.91
CA ASP A 88 -17.54 11.92 -3.80
C ASP A 88 -16.80 11.34 -5.02
N LYS A 89 -17.14 11.85 -6.21
CA LYS A 89 -16.56 11.44 -7.51
C LYS A 89 -15.29 12.19 -7.87
N ALA A 90 -14.77 13.02 -6.96
CA ALA A 90 -13.47 13.65 -7.11
C ALA A 90 -12.37 12.60 -7.34
N THR A 91 -11.31 13.04 -8.01
CA THR A 91 -10.16 12.19 -8.33
C THR A 91 -9.42 11.76 -7.07
N PHE A 92 -8.65 10.68 -7.17
CA PHE A 92 -7.82 10.20 -6.06
C PHE A 92 -6.93 11.31 -5.48
N LYS A 93 -6.30 12.13 -6.33
CA LYS A 93 -5.47 13.26 -5.90
C LYS A 93 -6.26 14.30 -5.09
N GLU A 94 -7.46 14.65 -5.54
CA GLU A 94 -8.30 15.64 -4.88
C GLU A 94 -8.81 15.15 -3.52
N LEU A 95 -9.24 13.88 -3.44
CA LEU A 95 -9.69 13.27 -2.20
C LEU A 95 -8.55 13.14 -1.18
N LEU A 96 -7.37 12.71 -1.62
CA LEU A 96 -6.21 12.56 -0.75
C LEU A 96 -5.72 13.93 -0.24
N SER A 97 -5.66 14.93 -1.12
CA SER A 97 -5.32 16.31 -0.73
C SER A 97 -6.31 16.88 0.29
N ARG A 98 -7.60 16.58 0.14
CA ARG A 98 -8.65 16.98 1.09
C ARG A 98 -8.45 16.31 2.45
N ALA A 99 -8.12 15.02 2.47
CA ALA A 99 -7.87 14.29 3.72
C ALA A 99 -6.67 14.85 4.49
N VAL A 100 -5.57 15.15 3.80
CA VAL A 100 -4.38 15.79 4.41
C VAL A 100 -4.74 17.20 4.92
N LYS A 101 -5.41 18.02 4.10
CA LYS A 101 -5.83 19.37 4.49
C LYS A 101 -6.76 19.39 5.71
N ASN A 102 -7.62 18.39 5.85
CA ASN A 102 -8.54 18.25 7.00
C ASN A 102 -7.86 17.58 8.22
N GLY A 103 -6.56 17.31 8.16
CA GLY A 103 -5.80 16.66 9.24
C GLY A 103 -6.20 15.22 9.51
N LEU A 104 -6.89 14.55 8.56
CA LEU A 104 -7.25 13.14 8.69
C LEU A 104 -6.04 12.23 8.53
N ILE A 105 -5.06 12.66 7.74
CA ILE A 105 -3.77 11.99 7.51
C ILE A 105 -2.66 12.95 7.92
N ASN A 106 -1.68 12.46 8.66
CA ASN A 106 -0.50 13.21 9.09
C ASN A 106 0.73 12.30 9.17
N GLU A 107 1.94 12.87 9.19
CA GLU A 107 3.18 12.08 9.22
C GLU A 107 3.28 11.15 10.44
N SER A 108 2.72 11.56 11.60
CA SER A 108 2.86 10.81 12.85
C SER A 108 2.15 9.46 12.84
N GLY A 109 1.19 9.27 11.93
CA GLY A 109 0.48 8.01 11.75
C GLY A 109 1.23 6.96 10.91
N PHE A 110 2.46 7.24 10.47
CA PHE A 110 3.28 6.31 9.70
C PHE A 110 4.43 5.75 10.53
N SER A 111 4.42 4.43 10.79
CA SER A 111 5.37 3.81 11.73
C SER A 111 6.82 3.90 11.26
N HIS A 112 7.06 3.85 9.95
CA HIS A 112 8.40 3.90 9.37
C HIS A 112 9.06 5.28 9.48
N ARG A 113 8.30 6.35 9.77
CA ARG A 113 8.84 7.69 10.06
C ARG A 113 9.27 7.87 11.51
N GLN A 114 8.82 6.97 12.41
CA GLN A 114 9.15 7.03 13.84
C GLN A 114 10.46 6.30 14.17
N VAL A 115 11.06 5.59 13.21
CA VAL A 115 12.31 4.87 13.39
C VAL A 115 13.44 5.68 12.76
N GLU A 116 14.41 6.11 13.57
CA GLU A 116 15.53 6.99 13.16
C GLU A 116 16.53 6.30 12.20
N GLU A 117 16.47 4.98 12.05
CA GLU A 117 17.43 4.23 11.24
C GLU A 117 16.96 4.12 9.78
N ASN A 118 17.50 5.04 8.96
CA ASN A 118 17.66 4.94 7.52
C ASN A 118 16.38 4.56 6.74
N PRO A 119 15.53 5.54 6.36
CA PRO A 119 14.33 5.27 5.58
C PRO A 119 14.77 4.84 4.19
N ASN A 120 14.94 3.54 3.96
CA ASN A 120 15.18 3.03 2.62
C ASN A 120 13.96 3.48 1.76
N PRO A 121 14.18 4.30 0.72
CA PRO A 121 13.09 4.92 -0.03
C PRO A 121 12.40 3.86 -0.89
N TYR A 122 11.28 3.31 -0.39
CA TYR A 122 10.65 2.17 -1.05
C TYR A 122 9.60 2.55 -2.09
N LEU A 123 8.84 3.63 -1.87
CA LEU A 123 7.96 4.20 -2.90
C LEU A 123 8.69 5.22 -3.79
N GLY A 124 9.96 5.50 -3.49
CA GLY A 124 10.65 6.68 -4.04
C GLY A 124 10.08 8.00 -3.53
N VAL A 125 9.16 7.96 -2.55
CA VAL A 125 8.56 9.16 -1.94
C VAL A 125 9.64 10.00 -1.29
N GLU A 126 10.56 9.33 -0.59
CA GLU A 126 11.67 9.93 0.13
C GLU A 126 12.83 10.34 -0.80
N LEU A 127 12.83 9.90 -2.07
CA LEU A 127 13.78 10.36 -3.11
C LEU A 127 13.27 11.58 -3.89
N ALA A 128 11.96 11.77 -3.94
CA ALA A 128 11.31 12.82 -4.72
C ALA A 128 11.06 14.09 -3.90
N VAL A 129 11.39 14.08 -2.61
CA VAL A 129 10.94 15.08 -1.64
C VAL A 129 12.09 15.52 -0.74
N SER A 130 12.19 16.83 -0.49
CA SER A 130 13.18 17.45 0.41
C SER A 130 12.97 17.01 1.86
N ASP A 131 14.06 16.94 2.64
CA ASP A 131 14.03 16.56 4.06
C ASP A 131 13.05 17.38 4.92
N ASP A 132 12.72 18.61 4.49
CA ASP A 132 11.83 19.54 5.21
C ASP A 132 10.33 19.38 4.90
N MET A 133 9.93 18.48 4.00
CA MET A 133 8.52 18.32 3.61
C MET A 133 7.84 17.21 4.43
N ASP A 134 6.65 17.53 4.94
CA ASP A 134 5.78 16.59 5.64
C ASP A 134 5.47 15.36 4.77
N TYR A 135 5.53 14.17 5.37
CA TYR A 135 5.36 12.91 4.64
C TYR A 135 3.94 12.76 4.04
N ALA A 136 2.91 13.26 4.71
CA ALA A 136 1.54 13.21 4.17
C ALA A 136 1.40 14.16 2.95
N GLU A 137 2.09 15.30 2.97
CA GLU A 137 2.21 16.21 1.83
C GLU A 137 3.00 15.61 0.65
N ALA A 138 3.99 14.77 0.93
CA ALA A 138 4.69 13.99 -0.09
C ALA A 138 3.78 12.93 -0.74
N LEU A 139 3.05 12.18 0.09
CA LEU A 139 2.18 11.10 -0.36
C LEU A 139 1.07 11.59 -1.30
N LYS A 140 0.47 12.75 -1.02
CA LYS A 140 -0.61 13.30 -1.87
C LYS A 140 -0.17 13.58 -3.31
N GLU A 141 1.12 13.88 -3.54
CA GLU A 141 1.65 14.13 -4.88
C GLU A 141 2.03 12.82 -5.60
N ILE A 142 2.56 11.85 -4.85
CA ILE A 142 3.22 10.68 -5.44
C ILE A 142 2.28 9.48 -5.59
N LEU A 143 1.42 9.20 -4.61
CA LEU A 143 0.52 8.03 -4.65
C LEU A 143 -0.40 8.01 -5.88
N PRO A 144 -1.07 9.12 -6.26
CA PRO A 144 -1.89 9.13 -7.46
C PRO A 144 -1.10 8.83 -8.73
N SER A 145 0.14 9.34 -8.81
CA SER A 145 1.04 9.08 -9.94
C SER A 145 1.43 7.61 -10.02
N LEU A 146 1.93 7.03 -8.92
CA LEU A 146 2.31 5.62 -8.83
C LEU A 146 1.14 4.69 -9.16
N ARG A 147 -0.05 4.97 -8.61
CA ARG A 147 -1.28 4.20 -8.90
C ARG A 147 -1.59 4.22 -10.40
N ASN A 148 -1.48 5.38 -11.05
CA ASN A 148 -1.73 5.50 -12.48
C ASN A 148 -0.67 4.78 -13.32
N GLN A 149 0.61 4.91 -12.99
CA GLN A 149 1.69 4.21 -13.68
C GLN A 149 1.46 2.69 -13.67
N ILE A 150 1.17 2.12 -12.51
CA ILE A 150 0.91 0.67 -12.39
C ILE A 150 -0.37 0.28 -13.16
N ALA A 151 -1.45 1.06 -13.03
CA ALA A 151 -2.70 0.80 -13.75
C ALA A 151 -2.56 0.88 -15.28
N HIS A 152 -1.63 1.70 -15.78
CA HIS A 152 -1.31 1.81 -17.20
C HIS A 152 -0.29 0.77 -17.70
N GLY A 153 0.12 -0.17 -16.85
CA GLY A 153 0.96 -1.30 -17.24
C GLY A 153 2.45 -1.07 -17.06
N GLU A 154 2.85 -0.26 -16.06
CA GLU A 154 4.26 -0.19 -15.63
C GLU A 154 4.83 -1.60 -15.44
N THR A 155 6.02 -1.82 -16.02
CA THR A 155 6.64 -3.15 -16.07
C THR A 155 7.71 -3.35 -15.00
N THR A 156 8.04 -2.29 -14.27
CA THR A 156 9.01 -2.32 -13.18
C THR A 156 8.49 -3.18 -12.04
N LEU A 157 9.17 -4.30 -11.79
CA LEU A 157 8.87 -5.21 -10.69
C LEU A 157 9.80 -4.97 -9.52
N HIS A 158 9.29 -5.08 -8.29
CA HIS A 158 10.07 -4.91 -7.07
C HIS A 158 9.63 -5.90 -5.99
N PRO A 159 10.49 -6.24 -5.02
CA PRO A 159 10.18 -7.23 -3.98
C PRO A 159 9.35 -6.63 -2.84
N HIS A 160 9.21 -5.29 -2.80
CA HIS A 160 8.69 -4.54 -1.65
C HIS A 160 7.17 -4.31 -1.68
N GLY A 161 6.38 -5.22 -2.27
CA GLY A 161 4.92 -5.07 -2.34
C GLY A 161 4.28 -4.90 -0.95
N TYR A 162 4.76 -5.67 0.03
CA TYR A 162 4.26 -5.60 1.42
C TYR A 162 4.42 -4.23 2.07
N ILE A 163 5.47 -3.47 1.72
CA ILE A 163 5.72 -2.14 2.30
C ILE A 163 4.67 -1.14 1.83
N ALA A 164 4.37 -1.13 0.53
CA ALA A 164 3.32 -0.27 -0.01
C ALA A 164 1.94 -0.63 0.56
N VAL A 165 1.67 -1.93 0.74
CA VAL A 165 0.45 -2.41 1.40
C VAL A 165 0.40 -1.95 2.86
N LYS A 166 1.51 -2.02 3.61
CA LYS A 166 1.59 -1.52 4.99
C LYS A 166 1.30 -0.02 5.08
N ILE A 167 1.94 0.80 4.26
CA ILE A 167 1.70 2.25 4.21
C ILE A 167 0.24 2.56 3.86
N SER A 168 -0.35 1.78 2.94
CA SER A 168 -1.76 1.90 2.60
C SER A 168 -2.67 1.56 3.79
N ALA A 169 -2.34 0.53 4.59
CA ALA A 169 -3.07 0.20 5.81
C ALA A 169 -2.98 1.31 6.86
N GLU A 170 -1.79 1.87 7.08
CA GLU A 170 -1.58 2.99 8.01
C GLU A 170 -2.41 4.22 7.61
N LEU A 171 -2.43 4.53 6.30
CA LEU A 171 -3.25 5.61 5.75
C LEU A 171 -4.75 5.34 5.97
N ILE A 172 -5.24 4.14 5.67
CA ILE A 172 -6.64 3.74 5.88
C ILE A 172 -7.01 3.86 7.37
N ASN A 173 -6.16 3.34 8.26
CA ASN A 173 -6.39 3.40 9.71
C ASN A 173 -6.52 4.85 10.20
N GLN A 174 -5.64 5.74 9.73
CA GLN A 174 -5.73 7.17 10.05
C GLN A 174 -7.07 7.78 9.61
N LEU A 175 -7.56 7.47 8.40
CA LEU A 175 -8.83 7.97 7.88
C LEU A 175 -10.02 7.63 8.81
N PHE A 176 -10.09 6.39 9.31
CA PHE A 176 -11.20 5.94 10.14
C PHE A 176 -11.04 6.28 11.63
N SER A 177 -9.81 6.30 12.13
CA SER A 177 -9.52 6.67 13.53
C SER A 177 -9.65 8.17 13.77
N ASN A 178 -9.32 9.02 12.80
CA ASN A 178 -9.42 10.48 12.95
C ASN A 178 -10.79 11.04 12.55
N SER A 179 -11.49 10.41 11.60
CA SER A 179 -12.87 10.81 11.28
C SER A 179 -13.85 10.50 12.43
N ALA A 180 -13.64 9.42 13.18
CA ALA A 180 -14.41 9.11 14.37
C ALA A 180 -14.24 10.18 15.47
N LYS A 181 -13.03 10.76 15.60
CA LYS A 181 -12.74 11.84 16.57
C LYS A 181 -13.34 13.19 16.19
N GLN A 182 -13.69 13.39 14.91
CA GLN A 182 -14.27 14.65 14.40
C GLN A 182 -15.80 14.68 14.42
N ARG A 183 -16.48 13.59 14.85
CA ARG A 183 -17.94 13.60 15.06
C ARG A 183 -18.24 14.21 16.45
N PRO A 184 -19.10 15.24 16.53
CA PRO A 184 -19.48 15.89 17.80
C PRO A 184 -20.25 14.95 18.72
#